data_AF-A0A7C8Z439-F1
#
_entry.id   AF-A0A7C8Z439-F1
#
_cell.length_a   1.000
_cell.length_b   1.000
_cell.length_c   1.000
_cell.angle_alpha   90.00
_cell.angle_beta   90.00
_cell.angle_gamma   90.00
#
_symmetry.space_group_name_H-M   'P 1'
#
loop_
_entity.id
_entity.type
_entity.pdbx_description
1 polymer ?
#
loop_
_entity_poly.entity_id
_entity_poly.type
_entity_poly.pdbx_seq_one_letter_code
_entity_poly.pdbx_strand_id
1 'polypeptide(L)'
;AIAGKNLYVRFACSTGDAMGMNMVSKGVQNVLDFLVGDFPDMDVIGISGNYCSDKKPAAVNWIEGRGKSVVCEALIKEEVVKKVLKTDVASLVELNMLKNLTGSAVAGALGGFNAHAANIVSAIYIATGQDPAQ
;
A
#
# COMPACT_ATOMS: atom_id res chain seq x y z
N ALA A 1 8.25 8.26 13.72
CA ALA A 1 9.63 8.64 13.33
C ALA A 1 9.96 10.02 13.86
N ILE A 2 11.24 10.30 14.16
CA ILE A 2 11.71 11.60 14.66
C ILE A 2 12.69 12.18 13.65
N ALA A 3 12.59 13.48 13.35
CA ALA A 3 13.55 14.23 12.55
C ALA A 3 13.84 15.58 13.21
N GLY A 4 14.97 15.68 13.93
CA GLY A 4 15.25 16.83 14.79
C GLY A 4 14.16 16.99 15.85
N LYS A 5 13.55 18.17 15.93
CA LYS A 5 12.43 18.45 16.84
C LYS A 5 11.06 17.96 16.33
N ASN A 6 10.98 17.45 15.11
CA ASN A 6 9.71 17.05 14.50
C ASN A 6 9.41 15.58 14.79
N LEU A 7 8.20 15.31 15.26
CA LEU A 7 7.68 13.96 15.49
C LEU A 7 6.61 13.61 14.45
N TYR A 8 6.81 12.49 13.75
CA TYR A 8 5.87 11.92 12.79
C TYR A 8 5.24 10.66 13.40
N VAL A 9 4.00 10.78 13.85
CA VAL A 9 3.26 9.66 14.47
C VAL A 9 2.41 8.97 13.41
N ARG A 10 2.51 7.64 13.32
CA ARG A 10 1.71 6.82 12.41
C ARG A 10 0.65 6.07 13.20
N PHE A 11 -0.56 6.62 13.22
CA PHE A 11 -1.70 5.98 13.85
C PHE A 11 -2.23 4.83 12.98
N ALA A 12 -2.51 3.69 13.61
CA ALA A 12 -3.12 2.53 12.97
C ALA A 12 -4.33 2.07 13.78
N CYS A 13 -5.46 1.85 13.11
CA CYS A 13 -6.70 1.39 13.72
C CYS A 13 -7.56 0.63 12.72
N SER A 14 -8.51 -0.15 13.23
CA SER A 14 -9.54 -0.81 12.42
C SER A 14 -10.70 0.14 12.15
N THR A 15 -11.28 0.07 10.95
CA THR A 15 -12.34 0.98 10.48
C THR A 15 -13.61 0.25 10.06
N GLY A 16 -13.77 -1.01 10.49
CA GLY A 16 -14.83 -1.89 10.01
C GLY A 16 -14.71 -2.13 8.51
N ASP A 17 -15.84 -1.98 7.81
CA ASP A 17 -15.92 -2.13 6.34
C ASP A 17 -15.64 -0.82 5.58
N ALA A 18 -15.56 0.32 6.29
CA ALA A 18 -15.16 1.56 5.66
C ALA A 18 -13.66 1.53 5.34
N MET A 19 -13.27 2.11 4.20
CA MET A 19 -11.84 2.44 3.95
C MET A 19 -11.27 3.31 5.07
N GLY A 20 -12.10 4.20 5.63
CA GLY A 20 -11.90 4.73 6.97
C GLY A 20 -11.05 5.99 7.10
N MET A 21 -10.59 6.60 5.99
CA MET A 21 -9.76 7.82 6.03
C MET A 21 -10.35 8.93 6.92
N ASN A 22 -11.63 9.26 6.76
CA ASN A 22 -12.29 10.31 7.57
C ASN A 22 -12.43 9.90 9.05
N MET A 23 -12.74 8.63 9.30
CA MET A 23 -12.86 8.08 10.66
C MET A 23 -11.52 8.15 11.39
N VAL A 24 -10.44 7.74 10.72
CA VAL A 24 -9.08 7.80 11.26
C VAL A 24 -8.67 9.24 11.52
N SER A 25 -8.85 10.16 10.57
CA SER A 25 -8.50 11.58 10.77
C SER A 25 -9.20 12.20 11.97
N LYS A 26 -10.50 11.90 12.17
CA LYS A 26 -11.25 12.38 13.34
C LYS A 26 -10.72 11.78 14.65
N GLY A 27 -10.42 10.48 14.66
CA GLY A 27 -9.83 9.82 15.83
C GLY A 27 -8.47 10.39 16.18
N VAL A 28 -7.62 10.63 15.17
CA VAL A 28 -6.29 11.22 15.35
C VAL A 28 -6.39 12.64 15.90
N GLN A 29 -7.32 13.48 15.41
CA GLN A 29 -7.52 14.82 15.96
C GLN A 29 -7.80 14.77 17.47
N ASN A 30 -8.74 13.92 17.91
CA ASN A 30 -9.05 13.79 19.33
C ASN A 30 -7.85 13.31 20.18
N VAL A 31 -7.03 12.41 19.62
CA VAL A 31 -5.82 11.94 20.31
C VAL A 31 -4.78 13.06 20.40
N LEU A 32 -4.59 13.86 19.34
CA LEU A 32 -3.68 14.99 19.35
C LEU A 32 -4.13 16.06 20.35
N ASP A 33 -5.42 16.39 20.38
CA ASP A 33 -6.00 17.34 21.35
C ASP A 33 -5.78 16.89 22.80
N PHE A 34 -5.92 15.59 23.05
CA PHE A 34 -5.62 15.00 24.35
C PHE A 34 -4.12 15.13 24.71
N LEU A 35 -3.22 14.82 23.76
CA LEU A 35 -1.78 14.87 23.98
C LEU A 35 -1.26 16.30 24.22
N VAL A 36 -1.88 17.33 23.63
CA VAL A 36 -1.53 18.74 23.92
C VAL A 36 -1.75 19.08 25.40
N GLY A 37 -2.70 18.45 26.08
CA GLY A 37 -2.91 18.62 27.51
C GLY A 37 -1.74 18.15 28.36
N ASP A 38 -1.11 17.03 27.98
CA ASP A 38 0.04 16.44 28.69
C ASP A 38 1.37 17.08 28.25
N PHE A 39 1.45 17.55 27.00
CA PHE A 39 2.63 18.17 26.40
C PHE A 39 2.28 19.58 25.90
N PRO A 40 2.18 20.59 26.79
CA PRO A 40 1.71 21.93 26.43
C PRO A 40 2.67 22.70 25.51
N ASP A 41 3.91 22.25 25.36
CA ASP A 41 4.91 22.76 24.41
C ASP A 41 4.87 22.06 23.04
N MET A 42 4.00 21.06 22.86
CA MET A 42 3.77 20.38 21.58
C MET A 42 2.99 21.28 20.61
N ASP A 43 3.53 21.47 19.41
CA ASP A 43 2.86 22.18 18.32
C ASP A 43 2.37 21.20 17.24
N VAL A 44 1.05 21.16 17.02
CA VAL A 44 0.42 20.27 16.03
C VAL A 44 0.43 20.96 14.66
N ILE A 45 1.46 20.68 13.86
CA ILE A 45 1.62 21.25 12.52
C ILE A 45 0.54 20.74 11.54
N GLY A 46 0.09 19.49 11.71
CA GLY A 46 -1.00 18.94 10.92
C GLY A 46 -1.26 17.46 11.19
N ILE A 47 -2.49 17.04 10.90
CA ILE A 47 -2.94 15.64 11.05
C ILE A 47 -2.21 14.72 10.07
N SER A 48 -1.84 15.22 8.88
CA SER A 48 -1.15 14.45 7.84
C SER A 48 0.21 15.04 7.51
N GLY A 49 1.26 14.50 8.14
CA GLY A 49 2.67 14.80 7.81
C GLY A 49 3.25 13.95 6.68
N ASN A 50 2.43 13.42 5.76
CA ASN A 50 2.78 12.44 4.71
C ASN A 50 3.40 11.12 5.21
N TYR A 51 3.45 10.89 6.52
CA TYR A 51 3.90 9.63 7.13
C TYR A 51 2.80 8.56 7.19
N CYS A 52 1.62 8.84 6.61
CA CYS A 52 0.52 7.89 6.51
C CYS A 52 0.82 6.69 5.59
N SER A 53 1.39 6.79 4.38
CA SER A 53 1.35 7.87 3.36
C SER A 53 0.11 7.65 2.48
N ASP A 54 -0.67 8.69 2.16
CA ASP A 54 -1.90 8.56 1.36
C ASP A 54 -1.71 9.11 -0.05
N LYS A 55 -1.98 8.28 -1.07
CA LYS A 55 -1.91 8.61 -2.51
C LYS A 55 -0.52 9.03 -3.01
N LYS A 56 0.55 8.65 -2.30
CA LYS A 56 1.94 8.81 -2.75
C LYS A 56 2.69 7.50 -2.55
N PRO A 57 3.57 7.11 -3.48
CA PRO A 57 4.43 5.95 -3.29
C PRO A 57 5.34 6.17 -2.07
N ALA A 58 5.35 5.22 -1.14
CA ALA A 58 6.15 5.32 0.09
C ALA A 58 6.56 3.94 0.61
N ALA A 59 7.85 3.79 0.96
CA ALA A 59 8.41 2.56 1.50
C ALA A 59 7.67 2.08 2.76
N VAL A 60 7.22 3.03 3.59
CA VAL A 60 6.51 2.74 4.84
C VAL A 60 5.18 2.01 4.61
N ASN A 61 4.50 2.24 3.48
CA ASN A 61 3.28 1.50 3.13
C ASN A 61 3.60 0.08 2.63
N TRP A 62 4.74 -0.09 1.96
CA TRP A 62 5.18 -1.40 1.47
C TRP A 62 5.64 -2.32 2.60
N ILE A 63 6.38 -1.78 3.57
CA ILE A 63 6.99 -2.55 4.66
C ILE A 63 5.97 -2.87 5.76
N GLU A 64 5.25 -1.86 6.22
CA GLU A 64 4.34 -2.00 7.38
C GLU A 64 2.88 -2.24 6.97
N GLY A 65 2.58 -2.18 5.67
CA GLY A 65 1.22 -2.19 5.15
C GLY A 65 0.46 -0.88 5.36
N ARG A 66 -0.71 -0.80 4.72
CA ARG A 66 -1.75 0.24 4.91
C ARG A 66 -3.08 -0.29 4.39
N GLY A 67 -4.15 -0.17 5.17
CA GLY A 67 -5.45 -0.74 4.79
C GLY A 67 -5.47 -2.25 4.98
N LYS A 68 -5.63 -3.01 3.89
CA LYS A 68 -5.68 -4.49 3.94
C LYS A 68 -4.43 -5.07 3.26
N SER A 69 -3.67 -5.89 3.99
CA SER A 69 -2.55 -6.68 3.45
C SER A 69 -3.06 -8.08 3.12
N VAL A 70 -2.90 -8.52 1.86
CA VAL A 70 -3.51 -9.76 1.34
C VAL A 70 -2.48 -10.55 0.52
N VAL A 71 -2.56 -11.88 0.60
CA VAL A 71 -1.80 -12.83 -0.24
C VAL A 71 -2.76 -13.81 -0.91
N CYS A 72 -2.46 -14.22 -2.14
CA CYS A 72 -3.26 -15.17 -2.92
C CYS A 72 -2.32 -16.08 -3.72
N GLU A 73 -2.70 -17.36 -3.86
CA GLU A 73 -1.96 -18.36 -4.63
C GLU A 73 -2.89 -19.27 -5.42
N ALA A 74 -2.37 -19.87 -6.49
CA ALA A 74 -3.08 -20.87 -7.29
C ALA A 74 -2.10 -21.85 -7.94
N LEU A 75 -2.52 -23.11 -8.09
CA LEU A 75 -1.77 -24.13 -8.82
C LEU A 75 -2.37 -24.30 -10.23
N ILE A 76 -1.58 -24.04 -11.26
CA ILE A 76 -1.99 -24.18 -12.66
C ILE A 76 -1.29 -25.40 -13.26
N LYS A 77 -2.08 -26.37 -13.73
CA LYS A 77 -1.54 -27.58 -14.38
C LYS A 77 -0.83 -27.23 -15.69
N GLU A 78 0.24 -27.95 -16.02
CA GLU A 78 1.03 -27.75 -17.24
C GLU A 78 0.17 -27.78 -18.52
N GLU A 79 -0.80 -28.69 -18.58
CA GLU A 79 -1.75 -28.80 -19.70
C GLU A 79 -2.55 -27.49 -19.91
N VAL A 80 -2.91 -26.81 -18.83
CA VAL A 80 -3.65 -25.54 -18.87
C VAL A 80 -2.71 -24.41 -19.29
N VAL A 81 -1.48 -24.39 -18.80
CA VAL A 81 -0.46 -23.41 -19.22
C VAL A 81 -0.23 -23.51 -20.74
N LYS A 82 -0.01 -24.71 -21.26
CA LYS A 82 0.19 -24.93 -22.70
C LYS A 82 -1.06 -24.62 -23.51
N LYS A 83 -2.22 -25.14 -23.10
CA LYS A 83 -3.45 -25.05 -23.90
C LYS A 83 -4.11 -23.68 -23.82
N VAL A 84 -4.05 -22.98 -22.70
CA VAL A 84 -4.76 -21.70 -22.49
C VAL A 84 -3.80 -20.53 -22.58
N LEU A 85 -2.70 -20.56 -21.83
CA LEU A 85 -1.73 -19.45 -21.79
C LEU A 85 -0.75 -19.46 -22.98
N LYS A 86 -0.72 -20.56 -23.76
CA LYS A 86 0.07 -20.70 -24.99
C LYS A 86 1.58 -20.54 -24.76
N THR A 87 2.05 -21.05 -23.62
CA THR A 87 3.47 -21.02 -23.21
C THR A 87 3.79 -22.26 -22.38
N ASP A 88 4.99 -22.35 -21.84
CA ASP A 88 5.42 -23.40 -20.91
C ASP A 88 5.78 -22.81 -19.53
N VAL A 89 5.88 -23.69 -18.53
CA VAL A 89 6.11 -23.28 -17.14
C VAL A 89 7.50 -22.65 -16.96
N ALA A 90 8.54 -23.18 -17.61
CA ALA A 90 9.90 -22.67 -17.45
C ALA A 90 10.01 -21.25 -18.00
N SER A 91 9.45 -21.00 -19.19
CA SER A 91 9.39 -19.66 -19.79
C SER A 91 8.65 -18.65 -18.91
N LEU A 92 7.53 -19.04 -18.29
CA LEU A 92 6.80 -18.15 -17.37
C LEU A 92 7.59 -17.82 -16.10
N VAL A 93 8.24 -18.81 -15.50
CA VAL A 93 9.07 -18.62 -14.30
C VAL A 93 10.26 -17.72 -14.62
N GLU A 94 10.96 -17.98 -15.73
CA GLU A 94 12.09 -17.17 -16.18
C GLU A 94 11.66 -15.73 -16.44
N LEU A 95 10.55 -15.53 -17.17
CA LEU A 95 10.00 -14.19 -17.41
C LEU A 95 9.68 -13.45 -16.11
N ASN A 96 9.10 -14.13 -15.12
CA ASN A 96 8.81 -13.52 -13.83
C ASN A 96 10.09 -13.09 -13.10
N MET A 97 11.12 -13.95 -13.08
CA MET A 97 12.41 -13.64 -12.47
C MET A 97 13.08 -12.45 -13.14
N LEU A 98 13.14 -12.44 -14.47
CA LEU A 98 13.81 -11.38 -15.23
C LEU A 98 13.03 -10.07 -15.19
N LYS A 99 11.71 -10.12 -15.36
CA LYS A 99 10.88 -8.91 -15.53
C LYS A 99 10.41 -8.33 -14.21
N ASN A 100 9.76 -9.13 -13.37
CA ASN A 100 9.10 -8.64 -12.15
C ASN A 100 10.07 -8.49 -10.98
N LEU A 101 11.16 -9.28 -10.95
CA LEU A 101 12.17 -9.19 -9.89
C LEU A 101 13.37 -8.37 -10.34
N THR A 102 14.24 -8.93 -11.19
CA THR A 102 15.49 -8.27 -11.59
C THR A 102 15.23 -6.96 -12.31
N GLY A 103 14.30 -6.93 -13.26
CA GLY A 103 13.94 -5.73 -14.01
C GLY A 103 13.42 -4.61 -13.12
N SER A 104 12.47 -4.91 -12.24
CA SER A 104 11.95 -3.95 -11.25
C SER A 104 13.03 -3.47 -10.27
N ALA A 105 13.94 -4.36 -9.84
CA ALA A 105 15.05 -3.99 -8.97
C ALA A 105 16.03 -3.03 -9.65
N VAL A 106 16.43 -3.32 -10.90
CA VAL A 106 17.31 -2.44 -11.70
C VAL A 106 16.64 -1.09 -11.97
N ALA A 107 15.31 -1.06 -12.14
CA ALA A 107 14.55 0.16 -12.31
C ALA A 107 14.37 0.98 -11.02
N GLY A 108 14.79 0.47 -9.85
CA GLY A 108 14.57 1.14 -8.56
C GLY A 108 13.10 1.19 -8.15
N ALA A 109 12.29 0.22 -8.59
CA ALA A 109 10.87 0.19 -8.29
C ALA A 109 10.61 -0.04 -6.79
N LEU A 110 9.69 0.73 -6.21
CA LEU A 110 9.28 0.60 -4.81
C LEU A 110 7.92 -0.11 -4.73
N GLY A 111 7.91 -1.39 -4.31
CA GLY A 111 6.70 -2.23 -4.27
C GLY A 111 6.15 -2.68 -5.64
N GLY A 112 6.70 -2.16 -6.74
CA GLY A 112 6.30 -2.45 -8.12
C GLY A 112 6.85 -3.76 -8.70
N PHE A 113 6.89 -4.84 -7.93
CA PHE A 113 7.44 -6.14 -8.35
C PHE A 113 6.35 -7.03 -8.97
N ASN A 114 5.72 -6.53 -10.03
CA ASN A 114 4.58 -7.19 -10.68
C ASN A 114 4.47 -6.79 -12.17
N ALA A 115 3.55 -7.41 -12.90
CA ALA A 115 3.35 -7.09 -14.32
C ALA A 115 2.50 -5.85 -14.57
N HIS A 116 1.29 -5.83 -14.04
CA HIS A 116 0.31 -4.77 -14.26
C HIS A 116 -0.78 -4.80 -13.18
N ALA A 117 -0.40 -4.94 -11.91
CA ALA A 117 -1.37 -5.00 -10.80
C ALA A 117 -2.30 -3.78 -10.78
N ALA A 118 -1.75 -2.59 -11.07
CA ALA A 118 -2.49 -1.34 -11.14
C ALA A 118 -3.69 -1.40 -12.11
N ASN A 119 -3.56 -2.05 -13.27
CA ASN A 119 -4.65 -2.14 -14.25
C ASN A 119 -5.89 -2.84 -13.66
N ILE A 120 -5.69 -3.96 -12.96
CA ILE A 120 -6.79 -4.71 -12.35
C ILE A 120 -7.38 -3.94 -11.16
N VAL A 121 -6.52 -3.39 -10.31
CA VAL A 121 -6.93 -2.60 -9.14
C VAL A 121 -7.77 -1.40 -9.58
N SER A 122 -7.30 -0.59 -10.53
CA SER A 122 -8.02 0.59 -11.01
C SER A 122 -9.36 0.24 -11.64
N ALA A 123 -9.43 -0.83 -12.46
CA ALA A 123 -10.68 -1.26 -13.07
C ALA A 123 -11.73 -1.65 -12.02
N ILE A 124 -11.34 -2.46 -11.03
CA ILE A 124 -12.24 -2.87 -9.94
C ILE A 124 -12.62 -1.67 -9.06
N TYR A 125 -11.66 -0.81 -8.72
CA TYR A 125 -11.90 0.38 -7.89
C TYR A 125 -12.95 1.28 -8.52
N ILE A 126 -12.82 1.58 -9.81
CA ILE A 126 -13.79 2.40 -10.54
C ILE A 126 -15.14 1.70 -10.59
N ALA A 127 -15.18 0.40 -10.91
CA ALA A 127 -16.43 -0.36 -11.01
C ALA A 127 -17.18 -0.51 -9.68
N THR A 128 -16.46 -0.47 -8.55
CA THR A 128 -17.01 -0.70 -7.20
C THR A 128 -17.07 0.57 -6.35
N GLY A 129 -16.91 1.75 -6.96
CA GLY A 129 -17.08 3.04 -6.28
C GLY A 129 -15.99 3.37 -5.25
N GLN A 130 -14.78 2.85 -5.41
CA GLN A 130 -13.62 3.17 -4.57
C GLN A 130 -12.96 4.49 -5.00
N ASP A 131 -12.00 4.97 -4.21
CA ASP A 131 -11.19 6.15 -4.55
C ASP A 131 -10.05 5.75 -5.51
N PRO A 132 -10.12 6.09 -6.81
CA PRO A 132 -9.18 5.61 -7.82
C PRO A 132 -7.78 6.22 -7.72
N ALA A 133 -7.57 7.21 -6.85
CA ALA A 133 -6.27 7.82 -6.62
C ALA A 133 -5.45 7.10 -5.53
N GLN A 134 -6.06 6.14 -4.81
CA GLN A 134 -5.35 5.25 -3.87
C GLN A 134 -4.54 4.20 -4.61
#